data_AF-A0AA96VDT5-F1
#
_entry.id   AF-A0AA96VDT5-F1
#
_cell.length_a   1.000
_cell.length_b   1.000
_cell.length_c   1.000
_cell.angle_alpha   90.00
_cell.angle_beta   90.00
_cell.angle_gamma   90.00
#
_symmetry.space_group_name_H-M   'P 1'
#
loop_
_entity.id
_entity.type
_entity.pdbx_description
1 polymer ?
#
loop_
_entity_poly.entity_id
_entity_poly.type
_entity_poly.pdbx_seq_one_letter_code
_entity_poly.pdbx_strand_id
1 'polypeptide(L)'
;MKIILVAHGQLASGFLQALELITGDNTGLQAIDFCEGTTVKQLEEALEQAVLGQESVLFLSDLMVGIPFKSIGVVQEKFPNVESRLVTGLNLSMLLEANFLKLNSDLDELVSKLVNNGKNAIQSL
;
A
#
# COMPACT_ATOMS: atom_id res chain seq x y z
N MET A 1 -8.43 -6.66 7.51
CA MET A 1 -7.41 -5.65 7.18
C MET A 1 -7.49 -5.33 5.70
N LYS A 2 -7.36 -4.06 5.34
CA LYS A 2 -7.33 -3.59 3.94
C LYS A 2 -5.91 -3.18 3.57
N ILE A 3 -5.47 -3.52 2.37
CA ILE A 3 -4.15 -3.11 1.85
C ILE A 3 -4.38 -2.05 0.76
N ILE A 4 -3.73 -0.90 0.88
CA ILE A 4 -3.88 0.22 -0.04
C ILE A 4 -2.52 0.55 -0.65
N LEU A 5 -2.39 0.41 -1.97
CA LEU A 5 -1.22 0.80 -2.73
C LEU A 5 -1.38 2.25 -3.20
N VAL A 6 -0.37 3.07 -3.02
CA VAL A 6 -0.38 4.48 -3.45
C VAL A 6 0.95 4.85 -4.07
N ALA A 7 0.95 5.32 -5.32
CA ALA A 7 2.19 5.63 -6.02
C ALA A 7 2.00 6.70 -7.09
N HIS A 8 3.10 7.25 -7.60
CA HIS A 8 3.07 8.18 -8.72
C HIS A 8 2.67 7.49 -10.02
N GLY A 9 1.94 8.22 -10.88
CA GLY A 9 1.43 7.70 -12.15
C GLY A 9 0.56 6.46 -11.93
N GLN A 10 0.67 5.49 -12.83
CA GLN A 10 -0.08 4.21 -12.78
C GLN A 10 0.70 3.09 -12.07
N LEU A 11 1.68 3.43 -11.23
CA LEU A 11 2.55 2.41 -10.63
C LEU A 11 1.79 1.50 -9.65
N ALA A 12 0.85 2.06 -8.87
CA ALA A 12 0.08 1.26 -7.90
C ALA A 12 -0.89 0.31 -8.61
N SER A 13 -1.62 0.79 -9.63
CA SER A 13 -2.49 -0.08 -10.43
C SER A 13 -1.68 -1.09 -11.26
N GLY A 14 -0.51 -0.72 -11.77
CA GLY A 14 0.41 -1.63 -12.45
C GLY A 14 0.91 -2.76 -11.55
N PHE A 15 1.20 -2.48 -10.28
CA PHE A 15 1.53 -3.50 -9.29
C PHE A 15 0.39 -4.49 -9.06
N LEU A 16 -0.86 -4.01 -8.93
CA LEU A 16 -2.02 -4.90 -8.80
C LEU A 16 -2.25 -5.76 -10.04
N GLN A 17 -2.05 -5.20 -11.23
CA GLN A 17 -2.15 -5.96 -12.48
C GLN A 17 -1.08 -7.06 -12.53
N ALA A 18 0.17 -6.74 -12.16
CA ALA A 18 1.25 -7.73 -12.09
C ALA A 18 0.96 -8.83 -11.06
N LEU A 19 0.43 -8.48 -9.89
CA LEU A 19 0.02 -9.45 -8.88
C LEU A 19 -1.08 -10.37 -9.42
N GLU A 20 -2.13 -9.82 -10.02
CA GLU A 20 -3.26 -10.57 -10.58
C GLU A 20 -2.80 -11.61 -11.62
N LEU A 21 -1.83 -11.26 -12.47
CA LEU A 21 -1.26 -12.20 -13.44
C LEU A 21 -0.54 -13.38 -12.78
N ILE A 22 0.00 -13.20 -11.57
CA ILE A 22 0.72 -14.23 -10.82
C ILE A 22 -0.24 -15.09 -9.99
N THR A 23 -1.19 -14.44 -9.29
CA THR A 23 -2.01 -15.09 -8.26
C THR A 23 -3.43 -15.40 -8.71
N GLY A 24 -3.95 -14.70 -9.73
CA GLY A 24 -5.37 -14.69 -10.10
C GLY A 24 -6.30 -14.17 -8.99
N ASP A 25 -5.75 -13.50 -7.98
CA ASP A 25 -6.49 -12.92 -6.87
C ASP A 25 -5.76 -11.71 -6.28
N ASN A 26 -6.47 -10.59 -6.21
CA ASN A 26 -6.08 -9.37 -5.51
C ASN A 26 -7.15 -8.89 -4.50
N THR A 27 -8.04 -9.78 -4.04
CA THR A 27 -9.15 -9.44 -3.15
C THR A 27 -8.67 -8.72 -1.88
N GLY A 28 -9.29 -7.59 -1.54
CA GLY A 28 -8.91 -6.81 -0.35
C GLY A 28 -7.69 -5.91 -0.53
N LEU A 29 -7.16 -5.82 -1.75
CA LEU A 29 -6.17 -4.81 -2.14
C LEU A 29 -6.85 -3.72 -2.96
N GLN A 30 -6.42 -2.48 -2.78
CA GLN A 30 -6.88 -1.34 -3.56
C GLN A 30 -5.68 -0.51 -4.04
N ALA A 31 -5.66 -0.10 -5.31
CA ALA A 31 -4.69 0.84 -5.82
C ALA A 31 -5.29 2.25 -5.92
N ILE A 32 -4.49 3.24 -5.56
CA ILE A 32 -4.78 4.66 -5.72
C ILE A 32 -3.60 5.32 -6.43
N ASP A 33 -3.82 5.69 -7.68
CA ASP A 33 -2.81 6.29 -8.54
C ASP A 33 -2.75 7.82 -8.36
N PHE A 34 -1.54 8.36 -8.25
CA PHE A 34 -1.30 9.81 -8.25
C PHE A 34 -0.82 10.25 -9.64
N CYS A 35 -1.78 10.49 -10.53
CA CYS A 35 -1.56 10.83 -11.94
C CYS A 35 -1.33 12.34 -12.15
N GLU A 36 -0.85 12.68 -13.35
CA GLU A 36 -0.77 14.08 -13.78
C GLU A 36 -2.17 14.74 -13.73
N GLY A 37 -2.23 15.94 -13.16
CA GLY A 37 -3.49 16.68 -12.95
C GLY A 37 -4.27 16.27 -11.71
N THR A 38 -3.92 15.16 -11.02
CA THR A 38 -4.49 14.84 -9.71
C THR A 38 -4.00 15.85 -8.67
N THR A 39 -4.93 16.49 -7.98
CA THR A 39 -4.61 17.39 -6.87
C THR A 39 -4.34 16.62 -5.58
N VAL A 40 -3.57 17.21 -4.66
CA VAL A 40 -3.33 16.64 -3.32
C VAL A 40 -4.65 16.36 -2.60
N LYS A 41 -5.62 17.29 -2.68
CA LYS A 41 -6.93 17.15 -2.06
C LYS A 41 -7.69 15.93 -2.61
N GLN A 42 -7.69 15.73 -3.93
CA GLN A 42 -8.35 14.56 -4.53
C GLN A 42 -7.70 13.24 -4.10
N LEU A 43 -6.37 13.23 -3.99
CA LEU A 43 -5.65 12.05 -3.49
C LEU A 43 -6.02 11.75 -2.02
N GLU A 44 -6.01 12.77 -1.16
CA GLU A 44 -6.40 12.63 0.23
C GLU A 44 -7.87 12.16 0.35
N GLU A 45 -8.80 12.76 -0.37
CA GLU A 45 -10.20 12.32 -0.40
C GLU A 45 -10.34 10.84 -0.81
N ALA A 46 -9.60 10.39 -1.82
CA ALA A 46 -9.61 8.98 -2.23
C ALA A 46 -9.05 8.05 -1.13
N LEU A 47 -7.99 8.47 -0.45
CA LEU A 47 -7.41 7.73 0.69
C LEU A 47 -8.37 7.67 1.87
N GLU A 48 -9.01 8.79 2.23
CA GLU A 48 -9.99 8.86 3.30
C GLU A 48 -11.17 7.92 3.03
N GLN A 49 -11.70 7.91 1.81
CA GLN A 49 -12.75 6.96 1.43
C GLN A 49 -12.28 5.51 1.51
N ALA A 50 -11.01 5.24 1.17
CA ALA A 50 -10.46 3.89 1.25
C ALA A 50 -10.27 3.41 2.70
N VAL A 51 -10.03 4.32 3.65
CA VAL A 51 -9.84 4.04 5.08
C VAL A 51 -11.16 4.00 5.85
N LEU A 52 -12.19 4.70 5.39
CA LEU A 52 -13.46 4.81 6.10
C LEU A 52 -14.06 3.44 6.42
N GLY A 53 -14.43 3.24 7.68
CA GLY A 53 -15.04 2.01 8.19
C GLY A 53 -14.09 0.81 8.29
N GLN A 54 -12.77 0.99 8.06
CA GLN A 54 -11.78 -0.06 8.29
C GLN A 54 -11.30 -0.04 9.74
N GLU A 55 -11.10 -1.22 10.32
CA GLU A 55 -10.46 -1.36 11.63
C GLU A 55 -8.93 -1.28 11.53
N SER A 56 -8.38 -1.85 10.45
CA SER A 56 -6.93 -1.94 10.22
C SER A 56 -6.57 -1.79 8.74
N VAL A 57 -5.56 -0.96 8.47
CA VAL A 57 -5.10 -0.57 7.12
C VAL A 57 -3.58 -0.64 7.00
N LEU A 58 -3.10 -1.35 5.98
CA LEU A 58 -1.70 -1.31 5.56
C LEU A 58 -1.57 -0.50 4.27
N PHE A 59 -0.81 0.58 4.32
CA PHE A 59 -0.43 1.36 3.15
C PHE A 59 0.91 0.86 2.59
N LEU A 60 0.98 0.71 1.28
CA LEU A 60 2.19 0.43 0.53
C LEU A 60 2.46 1.57 -0.45
N SER A 61 3.60 2.26 -0.32
CA SER A 61 3.97 3.36 -1.22
C SER A 61 5.25 3.11 -1.98
N ASP A 62 5.36 3.78 -3.14
CA ASP A 62 6.56 3.75 -3.97
C ASP A 62 7.79 4.33 -3.27
N LEU A 63 7.68 5.51 -2.66
CA LEU A 63 8.80 6.26 -2.09
C LEU A 63 8.49 6.80 -0.69
N MET A 64 9.54 7.01 0.11
CA MET A 64 9.49 7.69 1.42
C MET A 64 9.60 9.22 1.28
N VAL A 65 9.08 9.77 0.19
CA VAL A 65 9.07 11.19 -0.14
C VAL A 65 7.89 11.47 -1.08
N GLY A 66 7.61 12.73 -1.38
CA GLY A 66 6.61 13.12 -2.36
C GLY A 66 5.18 13.21 -1.82
N ILE A 67 4.24 13.44 -2.73
CA ILE A 67 2.83 13.67 -2.39
C ILE A 67 2.15 12.40 -1.85
N PRO A 68 2.27 11.22 -2.50
CA PRO A 68 1.71 9.97 -1.98
C PRO A 68 2.07 9.70 -0.51
N PHE A 69 3.36 9.73 -0.18
CA PHE A 69 3.84 9.51 1.19
C PHE A 69 3.25 10.50 2.19
N LYS A 70 3.25 11.80 1.85
CA LYS A 70 2.74 12.85 2.74
C LYS A 70 1.23 12.76 2.95
N SER A 71 0.47 12.52 1.89
CA SER A 71 -0.99 12.42 1.96
C SER A 71 -1.44 11.22 2.78
N ILE A 72 -0.72 10.09 2.74
CA ILE A 72 -0.99 8.96 3.65
C ILE A 72 -0.81 9.39 5.10
N GLY A 73 0.28 10.09 5.45
CA GLY A 73 0.51 10.58 6.81
C GLY A 73 -0.62 11.50 7.31
N VAL A 74 -1.07 12.44 6.47
CA VAL A 74 -2.22 13.31 6.78
C VAL A 74 -3.48 12.49 7.06
N VAL A 75 -3.74 11.45 6.27
CA VAL A 75 -4.91 10.58 6.46
C VAL A 75 -4.79 9.74 7.72
N GLN A 76 -3.61 9.22 8.06
CA GLN A 76 -3.39 8.51 9.32
C GLN A 76 -3.67 9.41 10.53
N GLU A 77 -3.27 10.68 10.48
CA GLU A 77 -3.56 11.66 11.54
C GLU A 77 -5.07 11.97 11.67
N LYS A 78 -5.80 12.00 10.55
CA LYS A 78 -7.26 12.22 10.53
C LYS A 78 -8.05 11.02 11.06
N PHE A 79 -7.50 9.81 10.97
CA PHE A 79 -8.14 8.55 11.37
C PHE A 79 -7.36 7.84 12.49
N PRO A 80 -7.16 8.46 13.67
CA PRO A 80 -6.30 7.91 14.73
C PRO A 80 -6.84 6.63 15.38
N ASN A 81 -8.13 6.33 15.20
CA ASN A 81 -8.76 5.11 15.70
C ASN A 81 -8.61 3.92 14.75
N VAL A 82 -8.09 4.13 13.53
CA VAL A 82 -7.80 3.06 12.58
C VAL A 82 -6.36 2.63 12.79
N GLU A 83 -6.17 1.36 13.12
CA GLU A 83 -4.83 0.81 13.25
C GLU A 83 -4.15 0.81 11.87
N SER A 84 -3.09 1.60 11.70
CA SER A 84 -2.47 1.74 10.39
C SER A 84 -0.95 1.73 10.40
N ARG A 85 -0.38 1.22 9.31
CA ARG A 85 1.06 1.22 9.03
C ARG A 85 1.31 1.61 7.58
N LEU A 86 2.47 2.21 7.34
CA LEU A 86 2.95 2.58 6.01
C LEU A 86 4.29 1.89 5.76
N VAL A 87 4.39 1.14 4.66
CA VAL A 87 5.64 0.60 4.15
C VAL A 87 5.94 1.27 2.82
N THR A 88 7.17 1.76 2.66
CA THR A 88 7.63 2.47 1.45
C THR A 88 8.60 1.59 0.65
N GLY A 89 8.92 1.98 -0.58
CA GLY A 89 9.81 1.19 -1.43
C GLY A 89 9.14 -0.06 -2.00
N LEU A 90 7.83 0.03 -2.28
CA LEU A 90 7.03 -1.06 -2.79
C LEU A 90 7.71 -1.76 -3.99
N ASN A 91 7.84 -3.08 -3.88
CA ASN A 91 8.24 -3.94 -4.98
C ASN A 91 7.32 -5.17 -5.05
N LEU A 92 7.41 -5.92 -6.15
CA LEU A 92 6.46 -6.99 -6.44
C LEU A 92 6.57 -8.16 -5.45
N SER A 93 7.77 -8.48 -4.97
CA SER A 93 7.98 -9.53 -3.97
C SER A 93 7.29 -9.20 -2.65
N MET A 94 7.42 -7.94 -2.20
CA MET A 94 6.72 -7.45 -1.01
C MET A 94 5.19 -7.56 -1.17
N LEU A 95 4.67 -7.16 -2.33
CA LEU A 95 3.23 -7.23 -2.60
C LEU A 95 2.71 -8.66 -2.63
N LEU A 96 3.48 -9.57 -3.22
CA LEU A 96 3.14 -10.99 -3.30
C LEU A 96 3.05 -11.61 -1.89
N GLU A 97 4.04 -11.33 -1.04
CA GLU A 97 4.05 -11.75 0.37
C GLU A 97 2.82 -11.18 1.12
N ALA A 98 2.52 -9.90 0.90
CA ALA A 98 1.36 -9.25 1.52
C ALA A 98 0.05 -9.92 1.12
N ASN A 99 -0.11 -10.30 -0.15
CA ASN A 99 -1.31 -10.97 -0.63
C ASN A 99 -1.56 -12.32 0.07
N PHE A 100 -0.49 -13.09 0.32
CA PHE A 100 -0.59 -14.40 0.96
C PHE A 100 -0.81 -14.32 2.48
N LEU A 101 -0.26 -13.31 3.14
CA LEU A 101 -0.27 -13.22 4.60
C LEU A 101 -1.43 -12.39 5.18
N LYS A 102 -2.10 -11.56 4.36
CA LYS A 102 -3.13 -10.59 4.81
C LYS A 102 -4.25 -11.14 5.70
N LEU A 103 -4.56 -12.43 5.65
CA LEU A 103 -5.62 -13.07 6.45
C LEU A 103 -5.14 -13.68 7.78
N ASN A 104 -3.83 -13.93 7.93
CA ASN A 104 -3.27 -14.77 8.98
C ASN A 104 -2.15 -14.09 9.78
N SER A 105 -2.05 -12.77 9.73
CA SER A 105 -0.98 -12.03 10.42
C SER A 105 -1.52 -10.78 11.08
N ASP A 106 -0.97 -10.51 12.27
CA ASP A 106 -1.05 -9.21 12.91
C ASP A 106 -0.37 -8.13 12.03
N LEU A 107 -0.81 -6.88 12.14
CA LEU A 107 -0.34 -5.80 11.28
C LEU A 107 1.18 -5.54 11.44
N ASP A 108 1.70 -5.55 12.67
CA ASP A 108 3.12 -5.29 12.93
C ASP A 108 4.01 -6.46 12.51
N GLU A 109 3.53 -7.69 12.72
CA GLU A 109 4.19 -8.89 12.22
C GLU A 109 4.26 -8.89 10.69
N LEU A 110 3.15 -8.54 10.03
CA LEU A 110 3.09 -8.44 8.58
C LEU A 110 4.11 -7.42 8.08
N VAL A 111 4.11 -6.19 8.62
CA VAL A 111 5.06 -5.13 8.22
C VAL A 111 6.50 -5.62 8.32
N SER A 112 6.86 -6.31 9.40
CA SER A 112 8.20 -6.85 9.62
C SER A 112 8.59 -7.86 8.53
N LYS A 113 7.68 -8.77 8.18
CA LYS A 113 7.88 -9.76 7.09
C LYS A 113 8.02 -9.09 5.74
N LEU A 114 7.17 -8.10 5.43
CA LEU A 114 7.17 -7.39 4.16
C LEU A 114 8.46 -6.60 3.93
N VAL A 115 8.94 -5.89 4.94
CA VAL A 115 10.20 -5.13 4.85
C VAL A 115 11.38 -6.09 4.64
N ASN A 116 11.40 -7.23 5.33
CA ASN A 116 12.46 -8.23 5.16
C ASN A 116 12.41 -8.88 3.77
N ASN A 117 11.24 -9.34 3.33
CA ASN A 117 11.02 -9.93 2.02
C ASN A 117 11.43 -8.94 0.91
N GLY A 118 10.93 -7.71 0.97
CA GLY A 118 11.21 -6.68 -0.03
C GLY A 118 12.70 -6.36 -0.17
N LYS A 119 13.47 -6.37 0.93
CA LYS A 119 14.93 -6.18 0.90
C LYS A 119 15.66 -7.40 0.32
N ASN A 120 15.31 -8.61 0.75
CA ASN A 120 15.98 -9.85 0.33
C ASN A 120 15.74 -10.19 -1.15
N ALA A 121 14.65 -9.67 -1.72
CA ALA A 121 14.35 -9.80 -3.15
C ALA A 121 15.27 -8.97 -4.05
N ILE A 122 16.01 -8.00 -3.51
CA ILE A 122 16.95 -7.17 -4.27
C ILE A 122 18.30 -7.90 -4.32
N GLN A 123 18.62 -8.49 -5.47
CA GLN A 123 19.83 -9.30 -5.66
C GLN A 123 20.64 -8.82 -6.87
N SER A 124 21.97 -8.92 -6.77
CA SER A 124 22.90 -8.83 -7.91
C SER A 124 23.49 -10.22 -8.09
N LEU A 125 23.34 -10.80 -9.27
CA LEU A 125 23.79 -12.16 -9.61
C LEU A 125 25.05 -12.14 -10.47
#